data_AF-A0A9D9ENA8-F1
#
_entry.id   AF-A0A9D9ENA8-F1
#
_cell.length_a   1.000
_cell.length_b   1.000
_cell.length_c   1.000
_cell.angle_alpha   90.00
_cell.angle_beta   90.00
_cell.angle_gamma   90.00
#
_symmetry.space_group_name_H-M   'P 1'
#
loop_
_entity.id
_entity.type
_entity.pdbx_description
1 polymer ?
#
loop_
_entity_poly.entity_id
_entity_poly.type
_entity_poly.pdbx_seq_one_letter_code
_entity_poly.pdbx_strand_id
1 'polypeptide(L)' 'MHTGENREICHCKKVTLFDIEDVLHDSENFSQVEEAFAEVQRVTHCSTGCGGCHDEIMRVVSEIMSA' A
#
# COMPACT_ATOMS: atom_id res chain seq x y z
N MET A 1 15.58 7.17 -10.22
CA MET A 1 16.01 6.05 -9.37
C MET A 1 15.43 6.28 -7.99
N HIS A 2 14.36 5.59 -7.61
CA HIS A 2 13.93 5.59 -6.22
C HIS A 2 14.78 4.54 -5.51
N THR A 3 15.68 4.99 -4.64
CA THR A 3 16.41 4.14 -3.70
C THR A 3 15.38 3.59 -2.71
N GLY A 4 14.77 2.45 -3.07
CA GLY A 4 13.72 1.77 -2.31
C GLY A 4 14.28 1.16 -1.03
N GLU A 5 14.31 1.93 0.04
CA GLU A 5 14.35 1.34 1.37
C GLU A 5 12.99 0.70 1.63
N ASN A 6 12.97 -0.60 1.95
CA ASN A 6 11.74 -1.30 2.35
C ASN A 6 11.29 -0.82 3.74
N ARG A 7 10.70 0.36 3.78
CA ARG A 7 10.25 1.02 5.02
C ARG A 7 8.94 0.41 5.52
N GLU A 8 8.79 0.30 6.84
CA GLU A 8 7.53 -0.06 7.49
C GLU A 8 6.55 1.11 7.35
N ILE A 9 5.38 0.88 6.73
CA ILE A 9 4.32 1.87 6.53
C ILE A 9 3.22 1.71 7.59
N CYS A 10 2.90 0.46 7.94
CA CYS A 10 1.93 0.16 9.00
C CYS A 10 2.58 -0.61 10.14
N HIS A 11 2.81 0.07 11.26
CA HIS A 11 3.37 -0.57 12.45
C HIS A 11 2.45 -1.64 13.06
N CYS A 12 1.13 -1.42 13.06
CA CYS A 12 0.17 -2.32 13.68
C CYS A 12 0.09 -3.69 13.00
N LYS A 13 0.29 -3.71 11.68
CA LYS A 13 0.13 -4.90 10.84
C LYS A 13 1.45 -5.35 10.21
N LYS A 14 2.54 -4.64 10.49
CA LYS A 14 3.88 -4.91 9.95
C LYS A 14 3.92 -4.89 8.43
N VAL A 15 3.19 -3.94 7.85
CA VAL A 15 3.13 -3.75 6.38
C VAL A 15 4.26 -2.85 5.96
N THR A 16 5.03 -3.28 4.97
CA THR A 16 6.14 -2.52 4.39
C THR A 16 5.79 -2.02 2.99
N LEU A 17 6.66 -1.17 2.42
CA LEU A 17 6.52 -0.72 1.03
C LEU A 17 6.48 -1.92 0.06
N PHE A 18 7.36 -2.90 0.26
CA PHE A 18 7.41 -4.11 -0.57
C PHE A 18 6.09 -4.90 -0.54
N ASP A 19 5.44 -5.04 0.62
CA ASP A 19 4.15 -5.73 0.71
C ASP A 19 3.07 -5.02 -0.12
N ILE A 20 3.11 -3.68 -0.20
CA ILE A 20 2.17 -2.89 -1.00
C ILE A 20 2.48 -3.06 -2.49
N GLU A 21 3.76 -2.97 -2.89
CA GLU A 21 4.20 -3.17 -4.27
C GLU A 21 3.85 -4.58 -4.78
N ASP A 22 4.09 -5.61 -3.97
CA ASP A 22 3.81 -7.01 -4.30
C ASP A 22 2.31 -7.23 -4.57
N VAL A 23 1.44 -6.69 -3.69
CA VAL A 23 -0.02 -6.76 -3.88
C VAL A 23 -0.46 -6.05 -5.15
N LEU A 24 0.05 -4.84 -5.42
CA LEU A 24 -0.33 -4.07 -6.60
C LEU A 24 0.21 -4.66 -7.90
N HIS A 25 1.35 -5.38 -7.85
CA HIS A 25 1.93 -6.05 -9.02
C HIS A 25 1.18 -7.34 -9.39
N ASP A 26 0.71 -8.10 -8.38
CA ASP A 26 -0.01 -9.36 -8.60
C ASP A 26 -1.49 -9.16 -8.99
N SER A 27 -2.05 -7.99 -8.65
CA SER A 27 -3.45 -7.65 -8.91
C SER A 27 -3.75 -7.13 -10.32
N GLU A 28 -5.02 -7.26 -10.76
CA GLU A 28 -5.55 -6.66 -12.00
C GLU A 28 -5.30 -5.14 -12.10
N ASN A 29 -5.33 -4.60 -13.32
CA ASN A 29 -5.18 -3.16 -13.55
C ASN A 29 -6.27 -2.37 -12.82
N PHE A 30 -5.91 -1.70 -11.72
CA PHE A 30 -6.82 -0.80 -11.01
C PHE A 30 -7.01 0.50 -11.78
N SER A 31 -8.26 0.96 -11.86
CA SER A 31 -8.59 2.25 -12.47
C SER A 31 -8.57 3.42 -11.49
N GLN A 32 -8.72 3.14 -10.19
CA GLN A 32 -8.81 4.13 -9.13
C GLN A 32 -7.92 3.74 -7.95
N VAL A 33 -7.38 4.76 -7.27
CA VAL A 33 -6.50 4.58 -6.10
C VAL A 33 -7.24 3.92 -4.94
N GLU A 34 -8.53 4.22 -4.78
CA GLU A 34 -9.39 3.64 -3.75
C GLU A 34 -9.61 2.13 -3.95
N GLU A 35 -9.69 1.67 -5.19
CA GLU A 35 -9.81 0.25 -5.53
C GLU A 35 -8.50 -0.50 -5.19
N ALA A 36 -7.38 0.09 -5.61
CA ALA A 36 -6.05 -0.43 -5.30
C ALA A 36 -5.78 -0.46 -3.78
N PHE A 37 -6.15 0.61 -3.06
CA PHE A 37 -6.07 0.66 -1.61
C PHE A 37 -6.95 -0.41 -0.96
N ALA A 38 -8.18 -0.62 -1.45
CA ALA A 38 -9.08 -1.63 -0.90
C ALA A 38 -8.47 -3.03 -1.02
N GLU A 39 -7.79 -3.33 -2.12
CA GLU A 39 -7.07 -4.61 -2.29
C GLU A 39 -5.87 -4.72 -1.33
N VAL A 40 -5.03 -3.68 -1.25
CA VAL A 40 -3.92 -3.63 -0.31
C VAL A 40 -4.41 -3.82 1.13
N GLN A 41 -5.50 -3.16 1.52
CA GLN A 41 -6.12 -3.34 2.83
C GLN A 41 -6.67 -4.75 3.01
N ARG A 42 -7.28 -5.35 1.99
CA ARG A 42 -7.84 -6.70 2.05
C ARG A 42 -6.74 -7.74 2.30
N VAL A 43 -5.60 -7.62 1.62
CA VAL A 43 -4.49 -8.59 1.71
C VAL A 43 -3.62 -8.37 2.94
N THR A 44 -3.23 -7.12 3.22
CA THR A 44 -2.29 -6.78 4.30
C THR A 44 -2.97 -6.48 5.64
N HIS A 45 -4.29 -6.30 5.63
CA HIS A 45 -5.09 -5.84 6.77
C HIS A 45 -4.71 -4.45 7.30
N CYS A 46 -3.98 -3.63 6.54
CA CYS A 46 -3.60 -2.28 6.96
C CYS A 46 -4.82 -1.42 7.34
N SER A 47 -4.60 -0.40 8.18
CA SER A 47 -5.64 0.51 8.66
C SER A 47 -6.79 -0.12 9.48
N THR A 48 -6.75 -1.42 9.77
CA THR A 48 -7.71 -2.10 10.69
C THR A 48 -7.22 -2.13 12.16
N GLY A 49 -6.07 -1.52 12.43
CA GLY A 49 -5.50 -1.34 13.78
C GLY A 49 -5.79 0.05 14.33
N CYS A 50 -4.78 0.91 14.42
CA CYS A 50 -4.94 2.30 14.88
C CYS A 50 -5.43 3.28 13.80
N GLY A 51 -5.41 2.88 12.52
CA GLY A 51 -5.77 3.73 11.37
C GLY A 51 -4.73 4.77 10.96
N GLY A 52 -3.69 5.03 11.77
CA GLY A 52 -2.73 6.11 11.53
C GLY A 52 -1.87 5.99 10.25
N CYS A 53 -1.80 4.80 9.65
CA CYS A 53 -1.07 4.58 8.39
C CYS A 53 -1.92 4.85 7.14
N HIS A 54 -3.23 5.10 7.26
CA HIS A 54 -4.15 5.16 6.11
C HIS A 54 -3.70 6.17 5.05
N ASP A 55 -3.44 7.41 5.45
CA ASP A 55 -3.04 8.48 4.52
C ASP A 55 -1.70 8.19 3.84
N GLU A 56 -0.76 7.56 4.56
CA GLU A 56 0.55 7.20 4.00
C GLU A 56 0.43 6.08 2.97
N ILE A 57 -0.38 5.07 3.24
CA ILE A 57 -0.64 3.98 2.27
C ILE A 57 -1.36 4.54 1.04
N MET A 58 -2.35 5.41 1.20
CA MET A 58 -3.03 6.06 0.07
C MET A 58 -2.05 6.83 -0.82
N ARG A 59 -1.08 7.55 -0.22
CA ARG A 59 -0.03 8.23 -0.98
C ARG A 59 0.87 7.24 -1.73
N VAL A 60 1.35 6.21 -1.05
CA VAL A 60 2.23 5.19 -1.65
C VAL A 60 1.53 4.48 -2.83
N VAL A 61 0.27 4.07 -2.65
CA VAL A 61 -0.52 3.45 -3.72
C VAL A 61 -0.66 4.40 -4.92
N SER A 62 -0.98 5.68 -4.67
CA SER A 62 -1.08 6.69 -5.75
C SER A 62 0.24 6.93 -6.47
N GLU A 63 1.37 6.92 -5.76
CA GLU A 63 2.71 7.06 -6.34
C GLU A 63 3.04 5.88 -7.24
N ILE A 64 2.78 4.65 -6.77
CA ILE A 64 3.02 3.41 -7.54
C ILE A 64 2.15 3.37 -8.81
N MET A 65 0.87 3.74 -8.72
CA MET A 65 -0.05 3.74 -9.87
C MET A 65 0.26 4.82 -10.91
N SER A 66 1.01 5.87 -10.53
CA SER A 66 1.38 6.97 -11.43
C SER A 66 2.77 6.80 -12.04
N ALA A 67 3.50 5.75 -11.67
CA ALA A 67 4.87 5.45 -12.12
C ALA A 67 4.87 4.65 -13.44
#